data_AF-A0A0P0X4M7-F1
#
_entry.id   AF-A0A0P0X4M7-F1
#
_cell.length_a   1.000
_cell.length_b   1.000
_cell.length_c   1.000
_cell.angle_alpha   90.00
_cell.angle_beta   90.00
_cell.angle_gamma   90.00
#
_symmetry.space_group_name_H-M   'P 1'
#
loop_
_entity.id
_entity.type
_entity.pdbx_description
1 polymer ?
#
loop_
_entity_poly.entity_id
_entity_poly.type
_entity_poly.pdbx_seq_one_letter_code
_entity_poly.pdbx_strand_id
1 'polypeptide(L)'
;MDSDEFMEVAFGLEKSGHPFLWVVRPNLVRGVERACLPDGFESAVEGRGKVIKWAPQQEVLAHCAVGWFWTHGGWNSILESICEGVLMICRPQFADQMINTRYVEAVWGVGFELEGKLEWCKIEKAIMKLMGKNEGAEMRERANELKNKVARCLEDESELNRPVEEMPPLRVSDLFDPSKYFNEEMANKILALSTETTTNSSGTVVNTFEALETPELRSVRDELGATIPVFAIGPLHKLTSNGDRSSLLDQDRSCIEWLDTKEPGSVLYVSFGSVVMVSQDEFNEVAWGLANSGRPFLWVVRPGLVIGVSGKPELPEGFVEAVEGRCKVVDWAPQTEVLAHHAVGGFWTHNGWNSTLESIYEGVPMLSRPIFGDQLVTARYVQETWQIGFRVEGKLERWKIEEAIRRLMEGEEGAEVKQRADELKKKILICLKNGGSTQQAIDKLVDHMLSL
;
A
#
# COMPACT_ATOMS: atom_id res chain seq x y z
N MET A 1 32.95 15.88 -10.02
CA MET A 1 33.70 16.30 -11.21
C MET A 1 35.00 16.96 -10.78
N ASP A 2 36.09 16.78 -11.49
CA ASP A 2 37.31 17.60 -11.29
C ASP A 2 37.29 18.88 -12.14
N SER A 3 38.34 19.69 -12.05
CA SER A 3 38.41 20.97 -12.77
C SER A 3 38.49 20.78 -14.29
N ASP A 4 39.19 19.74 -14.76
CA ASP A 4 39.36 19.48 -16.19
C ASP A 4 38.03 19.05 -16.80
N GLU A 5 37.34 18.09 -16.17
CA GLU A 5 36.00 17.66 -16.58
C GLU A 5 35.00 18.84 -16.59
N PHE A 6 35.11 19.78 -15.64
CA PHE A 6 34.24 20.96 -15.57
C PHE A 6 34.45 21.90 -16.77
N MET A 7 35.70 22.11 -17.17
CA MET A 7 36.04 22.88 -18.36
C MET A 7 35.53 22.19 -19.63
N GLU A 8 35.70 20.87 -19.72
CA GLU A 8 35.19 20.06 -20.84
C GLU A 8 33.67 20.13 -20.97
N VAL A 9 32.93 20.14 -19.86
CA VAL A 9 31.47 20.36 -19.87
C VAL A 9 31.11 21.75 -20.36
N ALA A 10 31.77 22.79 -19.83
CA ALA A 10 31.54 24.16 -20.26
C ALA A 10 31.78 24.30 -21.77
N PHE A 11 32.92 23.84 -22.28
CA PHE A 11 33.22 23.87 -23.72
C PHE A 11 32.24 23.02 -24.54
N GLY A 12 31.80 21.86 -24.06
CA GLY A 12 30.83 21.03 -24.76
C GLY A 12 29.48 21.72 -24.94
N LEU A 13 28.98 22.36 -23.87
CA LEU A 13 27.76 23.17 -23.90
C LEU A 13 27.93 24.39 -24.82
N GLU A 14 29.08 25.08 -24.74
CA GLU A 14 29.39 26.21 -25.61
C GLU A 14 29.38 25.80 -27.08
N LYS A 15 30.14 24.76 -27.45
CA LYS A 15 30.33 24.31 -28.84
C LYS A 15 29.09 23.67 -29.46
N SER A 16 28.22 23.07 -28.64
CA SER A 16 26.94 22.53 -29.12
C SER A 16 26.07 23.55 -29.86
N GLY A 17 26.21 24.85 -29.57
CA GLY A 17 25.39 25.92 -30.17
C GLY A 17 23.92 25.91 -29.75
N HIS A 18 23.49 24.99 -28.87
CA HIS A 18 22.11 24.88 -28.41
C HIS A 18 21.87 25.67 -27.12
N PRO A 19 20.62 26.11 -26.85
CA PRO A 19 20.26 26.68 -25.56
C PRO A 19 20.37 25.66 -24.43
N PHE A 20 20.80 26.12 -23.25
CA PHE A 20 20.93 25.25 -22.08
C PHE A 20 20.69 26.01 -20.77
N LEU A 21 20.21 25.26 -19.78
CA LEU A 21 20.19 25.67 -18.38
C LEU A 21 21.14 24.76 -17.61
N TRP A 22 22.17 25.33 -17.00
CA TRP A 22 23.18 24.56 -16.26
C TRP A 22 23.17 24.91 -14.78
N VAL A 23 22.87 23.92 -13.95
CA VAL A 23 22.90 24.05 -12.49
C VAL A 23 24.32 23.73 -11.98
N VAL A 24 25.03 24.75 -11.52
CA VAL A 24 26.39 24.65 -10.95
C VAL A 24 26.35 24.98 -9.47
N ARG A 25 26.40 23.95 -8.62
CA ARG A 25 26.53 24.12 -7.16
C ARG A 25 27.93 24.62 -6.81
N PRO A 26 28.11 25.42 -5.75
CA PRO A 26 29.43 25.92 -5.33
C PRO A 26 30.49 24.83 -5.17
N ASN A 27 30.08 23.66 -4.66
CA ASN A 27 30.96 22.53 -4.35
C ASN A 27 30.99 21.45 -5.46
N LEU A 28 30.52 21.76 -6.68
CA LEU A 28 30.43 20.77 -7.77
C LEU A 28 31.81 20.27 -8.22
N VAL A 29 32.80 21.17 -8.23
CA VAL A 29 34.17 20.91 -8.64
C VAL A 29 34.99 20.53 -7.41
N ARG A 30 35.61 19.36 -7.44
CA ARG A 30 36.44 18.89 -6.33
C ARG A 30 37.72 19.71 -6.23
N GLY A 31 38.11 20.08 -5.01
CA GLY A 31 39.40 20.71 -4.71
C GLY A 31 39.48 22.22 -4.92
N VAL A 32 38.38 22.89 -5.25
CA VAL A 32 38.30 24.35 -5.38
C VAL A 32 37.16 24.90 -4.52
N GLU A 33 37.32 26.10 -3.96
CA GLU A 33 36.28 26.75 -3.14
C GLU A 33 35.08 27.21 -3.97
N ARG A 34 35.29 27.49 -5.26
CA ARG A 34 34.25 27.93 -6.19
C ARG A 34 34.60 27.46 -7.59
N ALA A 35 33.63 26.87 -8.29
CA ALA A 35 33.76 26.58 -9.70
C ALA A 35 33.94 27.88 -10.50
N CYS A 36 35.06 28.01 -11.21
CA CYS A 36 35.34 29.14 -12.11
C CYS A 36 35.00 28.73 -13.53
N LEU A 37 34.08 29.46 -14.16
CA LEU A 37 33.77 29.27 -15.59
C LEU A 37 34.99 29.66 -16.45
N PRO A 38 35.15 29.07 -17.65
CA PRO A 38 36.20 29.49 -18.58
C PRO A 38 36.12 30.98 -18.91
N ASP A 39 37.28 31.61 -19.13
CA ASP A 39 37.34 33.01 -19.53
C ASP A 39 36.51 33.26 -20.81
N GLY A 40 35.62 34.26 -20.75
CA GLY A 40 34.74 34.61 -21.86
C GLY A 40 33.56 33.66 -22.08
N PHE A 41 33.40 32.59 -21.30
CA PHE A 41 32.31 31.63 -21.44
C PHE A 41 30.93 32.30 -21.37
N GLU A 42 30.71 33.17 -20.37
CA GLU A 42 29.42 33.86 -20.20
C GLU A 42 29.05 34.71 -21.42
N SER A 43 30.02 35.42 -22.02
CA SER A 43 29.83 36.15 -23.27
C SER A 43 29.60 35.22 -24.47
N ALA A 44 30.29 34.08 -24.53
CA ALA A 44 30.15 33.11 -25.61
C ALA A 44 28.79 32.37 -25.62
N VAL A 45 28.12 32.31 -24.47
CA VAL A 45 26.80 31.68 -24.30
C VAL A 45 25.67 32.67 -24.05
N GLU A 46 25.93 33.97 -24.18
CA GLU A 46 24.94 35.02 -23.96
C GLU A 46 23.68 34.80 -24.83
N GLY A 47 22.50 34.91 -24.22
CA GLY A 47 21.21 34.71 -24.89
C GLY A 47 20.81 33.25 -25.15
N ARG A 48 21.70 32.27 -24.94
CA ARG A 48 21.40 30.84 -25.11
C ARG A 48 21.67 29.99 -23.86
N GLY A 49 22.65 30.36 -23.04
CA GLY A 49 23.05 29.63 -21.84
C GLY A 49 22.70 30.39 -20.57
N LYS A 50 22.16 29.71 -19.58
CA LYS A 50 21.94 30.24 -18.23
C LYS A 50 22.62 29.34 -17.21
N VAL A 51 23.54 29.88 -16.43
CA VAL A 51 24.18 29.16 -15.31
C VAL A 51 23.59 29.64 -13.99
N ILE A 52 23.06 28.72 -13.18
CA ILE A 52 22.43 29.02 -11.88
C ILE A 52 22.88 28.03 -10.81
N LYS A 53 22.66 28.35 -9.53
CA LYS A 53 23.10 27.49 -8.42
C LYS A 53 22.15 26.36 -8.08
N TRP A 54 20.86 26.54 -8.36
CA TRP A 54 19.79 25.59 -8.06
C TRP A 54 18.57 25.91 -8.93
N ALA A 55 17.78 24.90 -9.28
CA ALA A 55 16.51 25.03 -9.99
C ALA A 55 15.50 23.98 -9.47
N PRO A 56 14.20 24.28 -9.49
CA PRO A 56 13.16 23.29 -9.22
C PRO A 56 13.10 22.28 -10.38
N GLN A 57 13.77 21.14 -10.24
CA GLN A 57 14.00 20.19 -11.35
C GLN A 57 12.70 19.76 -12.04
N GLN A 58 11.66 19.39 -11.29
CA GLN A 58 10.38 18.96 -11.85
C GLN A 58 9.72 20.07 -12.70
N GLU A 59 9.67 21.31 -12.20
CA GLU A 59 9.11 22.44 -12.96
C GLU A 59 9.93 22.76 -14.22
N VAL A 60 11.26 22.62 -14.14
CA VAL A 60 12.15 22.79 -15.30
C VAL A 60 11.85 21.72 -16.35
N LEU A 61 11.78 20.45 -15.95
CA LEU A 61 11.50 19.34 -16.86
C LEU A 61 10.11 19.43 -17.49
N ALA A 62 9.12 19.94 -16.75
CA ALA A 62 7.76 20.16 -17.26
C ALA A 62 7.66 21.31 -18.27
N HIS A 63 8.68 22.17 -18.36
CA HIS A 63 8.66 23.31 -19.26
C HIS A 63 8.88 22.86 -20.71
N CYS A 64 7.97 23.23 -21.62
CA CYS A 64 7.95 22.77 -23.02
C CYS A 64 9.23 23.08 -23.84
N ALA A 65 10.08 23.99 -23.37
CA ALA A 65 11.37 24.31 -23.99
C ALA A 65 12.49 23.31 -23.65
N VAL A 66 12.31 22.43 -22.66
CA VAL A 66 13.33 21.47 -22.26
C VAL A 66 13.22 20.21 -23.11
N GLY A 67 14.17 20.03 -24.03
CA GLY A 67 14.21 18.87 -24.92
C GLY A 67 15.02 17.68 -24.39
N TRP A 68 15.96 17.93 -23.48
CA TRP A 68 16.82 16.90 -22.89
C TRP A 68 17.35 17.32 -21.52
N PHE A 69 17.74 16.32 -20.74
CA PHE A 69 18.17 16.43 -19.37
C PHE A 69 19.47 15.64 -19.15
N TRP A 70 20.50 16.31 -18.64
CA TRP A 70 21.71 15.64 -18.17
C TRP A 70 21.51 15.17 -16.74
N THR A 71 21.58 13.86 -16.50
CA THR A 71 21.37 13.27 -15.17
C THR A 71 22.46 12.27 -14.82
N HIS A 72 22.67 12.05 -13.53
CA HIS A 72 23.44 10.90 -13.05
C HIS A 72 22.67 9.58 -13.16
N GLY A 73 21.37 9.61 -13.52
CA GLY A 73 20.56 8.38 -13.63
C GLY A 73 20.00 7.89 -12.31
N GLY A 74 19.80 8.77 -11.33
CA GLY A 74 19.02 8.43 -10.14
C GLY A 74 17.57 8.14 -10.52
N TRP A 75 16.96 7.13 -9.89
CA TRP A 75 15.63 6.63 -10.26
C TRP A 75 14.56 7.72 -10.34
N ASN A 76 14.45 8.58 -9.32
CA ASN A 76 13.47 9.67 -9.29
C ASN A 76 13.68 10.67 -10.45
N SER A 77 14.93 11.01 -10.74
CA SER A 77 15.25 11.94 -11.83
C SER A 77 14.92 11.34 -13.21
N ILE A 78 15.07 10.02 -13.37
CA ILE A 78 14.64 9.31 -14.58
C ILE A 78 13.11 9.32 -14.69
N LEU A 79 12.39 9.02 -13.60
CA LEU A 79 10.93 9.04 -13.60
C LEU A 79 10.38 10.45 -13.88
N GLU A 80 10.91 11.50 -13.26
CA GLU A 80 10.55 12.89 -13.57
C GLU A 80 10.73 13.21 -15.06
N SER A 81 11.84 12.76 -15.66
CA SER A 81 12.11 12.94 -17.10
C SER A 81 11.11 12.17 -17.97
N ILE A 82 10.79 10.93 -17.63
CA ILE A 82 9.82 10.09 -18.35
C ILE A 82 8.41 10.68 -18.25
N CYS A 83 8.00 11.11 -17.06
CA CYS A 83 6.71 11.79 -16.84
C CYS A 83 6.55 13.03 -17.72
N GLU A 84 7.65 13.72 -18.04
CA GLU A 84 7.60 14.90 -18.89
C GLU A 84 7.94 14.66 -20.36
N GLY A 85 8.37 13.45 -20.72
CA GLY A 85 8.77 13.11 -22.09
C GLY A 85 10.13 13.70 -22.49
N VAL A 86 10.99 13.98 -21.52
CA VAL A 86 12.30 14.60 -21.72
C VAL A 86 13.37 13.52 -21.91
N LEU A 87 14.23 13.70 -22.92
CA LEU A 87 15.32 12.77 -23.22
C LEU A 87 16.49 12.90 -22.25
N MET A 88 17.33 11.88 -22.11
CA MET A 88 18.40 11.88 -21.12
C MET A 88 19.80 11.67 -21.71
N ILE A 89 20.76 12.48 -21.26
CA ILE A 89 22.18 12.12 -21.26
C ILE A 89 22.49 11.61 -19.85
N CYS A 90 22.84 10.33 -19.73
CA CYS A 90 23.13 9.71 -18.45
C CYS A 90 24.64 9.67 -18.20
N ARG A 91 25.07 10.08 -17.02
CA ARG A 91 26.44 9.89 -16.53
C ARG A 91 26.43 9.27 -15.14
N PRO A 92 26.22 7.94 -15.04
CA PRO A 92 26.18 7.26 -13.75
C PRO A 92 27.50 7.42 -13.01
N GLN A 93 27.44 7.52 -11.68
CA GLN A 93 28.63 7.61 -10.82
C GLN A 93 28.81 6.35 -9.97
N PHE A 94 27.72 5.80 -9.41
CA PHE A 94 27.79 4.64 -8.52
C PHE A 94 26.41 3.96 -8.36
N ALA A 95 26.43 2.74 -7.83
CA ALA A 95 25.25 1.97 -7.41
C ALA A 95 24.16 1.83 -8.50
N ASP A 96 22.90 2.07 -8.12
CA ASP A 96 21.71 1.88 -8.95
C ASP A 96 21.72 2.71 -10.23
N GLN A 97 22.42 3.85 -10.23
CA GLN A 97 22.54 4.73 -11.39
C GLN A 97 23.06 4.01 -12.64
N MET A 98 23.98 3.06 -12.47
CA MET A 98 24.52 2.28 -13.58
C MET A 98 23.44 1.40 -14.22
N ILE A 99 22.62 0.74 -13.40
CA ILE A 99 21.52 -0.13 -13.87
C ILE A 99 20.40 0.74 -14.48
N ASN A 100 20.01 1.81 -13.81
CA ASN A 100 18.95 2.71 -14.29
C ASN A 100 19.31 3.33 -15.65
N THR A 101 20.58 3.70 -15.85
CA THR A 101 21.09 4.20 -17.13
C THR A 101 20.93 3.17 -18.26
N ARG A 102 21.16 1.89 -17.98
CA ARG A 102 20.96 0.82 -18.96
C ARG A 102 19.49 0.61 -19.31
N TYR A 103 18.55 0.83 -18.38
CA TYR A 103 17.13 0.87 -18.72
C TYR A 103 16.79 2.02 -19.67
N VAL A 104 17.29 3.23 -19.39
CA VAL A 104 17.10 4.42 -20.24
C VAL A 104 17.57 4.17 -21.66
N GLU A 105 18.73 3.55 -21.83
CA GLU A 105 19.34 3.30 -23.14
C GLU A 105 18.76 2.07 -23.84
N ALA A 106 18.80 0.91 -23.19
CA ALA A 106 18.56 -0.38 -23.85
C ALA A 106 17.10 -0.85 -23.80
N VAL A 107 16.32 -0.42 -22.80
CA VAL A 107 14.93 -0.87 -22.62
C VAL A 107 13.95 0.16 -23.13
N TRP A 108 14.10 1.41 -22.70
CA TRP A 108 13.21 2.51 -23.06
C TRP A 108 13.67 3.26 -24.32
N GLY A 109 14.97 3.33 -24.57
CA GLY A 109 15.53 4.04 -25.73
C GLY A 109 15.22 5.53 -25.73
N VAL A 110 15.27 6.17 -24.56
CA VAL A 110 14.95 7.59 -24.36
C VAL A 110 16.17 8.41 -23.90
N GLY A 111 17.36 7.83 -24.07
CA GLY A 111 18.62 8.44 -23.71
C GLY A 111 19.78 7.48 -23.93
N PHE A 112 20.98 7.90 -23.52
CA PHE A 112 22.17 7.06 -23.61
C PHE A 112 23.22 7.48 -22.57
N GLU A 113 24.16 6.58 -22.30
CA GLU A 113 25.29 6.82 -21.41
C GLU A 113 26.37 7.66 -22.10
N LEU A 114 26.88 8.69 -21.42
CA LEU A 114 28.09 9.40 -21.84
C LEU A 114 29.33 8.70 -21.27
N GLU A 115 29.79 7.69 -22.00
CA GLU A 115 30.86 6.78 -21.55
C GLU A 115 32.27 7.41 -21.54
N GLY A 116 33.05 7.02 -20.54
CA GLY A 116 34.46 7.38 -20.39
C GLY A 116 34.71 8.80 -19.87
N LYS A 117 35.90 9.33 -20.17
CA LYS A 117 36.29 10.70 -19.80
C LYS A 117 35.39 11.72 -20.50
N LEU A 118 35.02 12.76 -19.76
CA LEU A 118 34.32 13.92 -20.31
C LEU A 118 35.27 14.66 -21.23
N GLU A 119 34.86 14.75 -22.49
CA GLU A 119 35.53 15.52 -23.53
C GLU A 119 34.45 16.37 -24.20
N TRP A 120 34.73 17.65 -24.41
CA TRP A 120 33.80 18.63 -24.96
C TRP A 120 33.22 18.16 -26.29
N CYS A 121 34.02 17.47 -27.10
CA CYS A 121 33.62 16.94 -28.40
C CYS A 121 32.62 15.76 -28.29
N LYS A 122 32.67 14.97 -27.20
CA LYS A 122 31.68 13.91 -26.93
C LYS A 122 30.37 14.52 -26.46
N ILE A 123 30.46 15.54 -25.60
CA ILE A 123 29.29 16.26 -25.07
C ILE A 123 28.56 16.97 -26.22
N GLU A 124 29.29 17.68 -27.07
CA GLU A 124 28.76 18.31 -28.28
C GLU A 124 28.02 17.29 -29.15
N LYS A 125 28.65 16.16 -29.47
CA LYS A 125 28.02 15.09 -30.27
C LYS A 125 26.78 14.51 -29.61
N ALA A 126 26.81 14.31 -28.29
CA ALA A 126 25.66 13.81 -27.54
C ALA A 126 24.46 14.78 -27.63
N ILE A 127 24.71 16.07 -27.43
CA ILE A 127 23.68 17.10 -27.56
C ILE A 127 23.14 17.15 -29.00
N MET A 128 24.03 17.16 -30.00
CA MET A 128 23.62 17.16 -31.41
C MET A 128 22.80 15.92 -31.79
N LYS A 129 23.12 14.74 -31.23
CA LYS A 129 22.37 13.50 -31.43
C LYS A 129 20.94 13.63 -30.91
N LEU A 130 20.75 14.12 -29.68
CA LEU A 130 19.42 14.33 -29.08
C LEU A 130 18.61 15.42 -29.80
N MET A 131 19.28 16.50 -30.23
CA MET A 131 18.66 17.59 -30.99
C MET A 131 18.42 17.23 -32.46
N GLY A 132 18.98 16.11 -32.93
CA GLY A 132 18.90 15.65 -34.31
C GLY A 132 17.48 15.28 -34.76
N LYS A 133 17.29 15.31 -36.08
CA LYS A 133 16.02 14.97 -36.76
C LYS A 133 15.81 13.47 -36.98
N ASN A 134 16.83 12.65 -36.76
CA ASN A 134 16.78 11.19 -36.95
C ASN A 134 16.70 10.50 -35.58
N GLU A 135 17.85 10.09 -35.03
CA GLU A 135 17.93 9.38 -33.74
C GLU A 135 17.23 10.14 -32.60
N GLY A 136 17.44 11.45 -32.49
CA GLY A 136 16.76 12.27 -31.49
C GLY A 136 15.23 12.33 -31.67
N ALA A 137 14.72 12.23 -32.90
CA ALA A 137 13.28 12.22 -33.14
C ALA A 137 12.64 10.89 -32.73
N GLU A 138 13.29 9.77 -33.04
CA GLU A 138 12.87 8.44 -32.60
C GLU A 138 12.86 8.33 -31.06
N MET A 139 13.90 8.88 -30.40
CA MET A 139 13.93 8.94 -28.92
C MET A 139 12.78 9.78 -28.36
N ARG A 140 12.44 10.93 -28.97
CA ARG A 140 11.30 11.77 -28.54
C ARG A 140 9.96 11.07 -28.69
N GLU A 141 9.78 10.30 -29.76
CA GLU A 141 8.57 9.49 -29.96
C GLU A 141 8.40 8.47 -28.84
N ARG A 142 9.45 7.71 -28.53
CA ARG A 142 9.44 6.74 -27.40
C ARG A 142 9.22 7.41 -26.05
N ALA A 143 9.83 8.58 -25.81
CA ALA A 143 9.63 9.33 -24.58
C ALA A 143 8.17 9.78 -24.42
N ASN A 144 7.53 10.25 -25.49
CA ASN A 144 6.11 10.60 -25.50
C ASN A 144 5.21 9.37 -25.29
N GLU A 145 5.54 8.21 -25.86
CA GLU A 145 4.80 6.97 -25.60
C GLU A 145 4.85 6.57 -24.12
N LEU A 146 6.02 6.69 -23.47
CA LEU A 146 6.16 6.41 -22.05
C LEU A 146 5.40 7.44 -21.20
N LYS A 147 5.51 8.74 -21.52
CA LYS A 147 4.71 9.80 -20.88
C LYS A 147 3.21 9.48 -20.91
N ASN A 148 2.69 9.07 -22.07
CA ASN A 148 1.29 8.71 -22.23
C ASN A 148 0.91 7.42 -21.49
N LYS A 149 1.82 6.45 -21.36
CA LYS A 149 1.60 5.25 -20.53
C LYS A 149 1.50 5.63 -19.05
N VAL A 150 2.40 6.48 -18.57
CA VAL A 150 2.37 6.98 -17.17
C VAL A 150 1.10 7.77 -16.91
N ALA A 151 0.71 8.69 -17.80
CA ALA A 151 -0.52 9.47 -17.66
C ALA A 151 -1.76 8.58 -17.54
N ARG A 152 -1.89 7.54 -18.36
CA ARG A 152 -2.98 6.56 -18.26
C ARG A 152 -2.97 5.81 -16.93
N CYS A 153 -1.80 5.36 -16.46
CA CYS A 153 -1.71 4.71 -15.15
C CYS A 153 -2.15 5.64 -14.00
N LEU A 154 -1.83 6.93 -14.08
CA LEU A 154 -2.26 7.92 -13.09
C LEU A 154 -3.76 8.22 -13.18
N GLU A 155 -4.32 8.29 -14.39
CA GLU A 155 -5.76 8.42 -14.61
C GLU A 155 -6.51 7.22 -14.02
N ASP A 156 -6.05 5.99 -14.30
CA ASP A 156 -6.61 4.76 -13.75
C ASP A 156 -6.56 4.74 -12.21
N GLU A 157 -5.45 5.15 -11.60
CA GLU A 157 -5.34 5.29 -10.13
C GLU A 157 -6.29 6.36 -9.56
N SER A 158 -6.52 7.45 -10.30
CA SER A 158 -7.45 8.51 -9.87
C SER A 158 -8.90 8.04 -9.90
N GLU A 159 -9.30 7.30 -10.95
CA GLU A 159 -10.63 6.70 -11.07
C GLU A 159 -10.87 5.65 -9.98
N LEU A 160 -9.86 4.85 -9.67
CA LEU A 160 -9.90 3.88 -8.56
C LEU A 160 -10.13 4.54 -7.20
N ASN A 161 -9.72 5.80 -7.01
CA ASN A 161 -9.94 6.53 -5.77
C ASN A 161 -11.25 7.34 -5.75
N ARG A 162 -12.02 7.37 -6.83
CA ARG A 162 -13.27 8.13 -6.87
C ARG A 162 -14.27 7.54 -5.84
N PRO A 163 -15.04 8.38 -5.14
CA PRO A 163 -16.14 7.92 -4.28
C PRO A 163 -17.24 7.21 -5.08
N VAL A 164 -17.86 6.20 -4.47
CA VAL A 164 -19.11 5.58 -4.94
C VAL A 164 -20.25 6.34 -4.29
N GLU A 165 -20.94 7.18 -5.05
CA GLU A 165 -21.95 8.11 -4.52
C GLU A 165 -23.11 7.38 -3.83
N GLU A 166 -23.48 6.21 -4.34
CA GLU A 166 -24.55 5.37 -3.83
C GLU A 166 -24.17 4.61 -2.56
N MET A 167 -22.87 4.44 -2.28
CA MET A 167 -22.36 3.61 -1.17
C MET A 167 -21.21 4.29 -0.42
N PRO A 168 -21.40 5.48 0.18
CA PRO A 168 -20.37 6.08 1.03
C PRO A 168 -20.04 5.16 2.22
N PRO A 169 -18.77 5.06 2.69
CA PRO A 169 -17.58 5.80 2.25
C PRO A 169 -16.75 5.09 1.16
N LEU A 170 -17.33 4.17 0.39
CA LEU A 170 -16.59 3.33 -0.54
C LEU A 170 -16.01 4.12 -1.71
N ARG A 171 -14.86 3.65 -2.19
CA ARG A 171 -14.26 4.06 -3.45
C ARG A 171 -14.39 2.95 -4.49
N VAL A 172 -14.22 3.28 -5.77
CA VAL A 172 -14.24 2.27 -6.85
C VAL A 172 -13.20 1.17 -6.61
N SER A 173 -12.05 1.49 -6.02
CA SER A 173 -11.03 0.50 -5.62
C SER A 173 -11.47 -0.47 -4.53
N ASP A 174 -12.48 -0.12 -3.72
CA ASP A 174 -12.99 -0.98 -2.65
C ASP A 174 -14.07 -1.96 -3.17
N LEU A 175 -14.67 -1.69 -4.34
CA LEU A 175 -15.68 -2.56 -4.94
C LEU A 175 -15.08 -3.87 -5.46
N PHE A 176 -15.91 -4.91 -5.46
CA PHE A 176 -15.56 -6.18 -6.07
C PHE A 176 -15.40 -6.00 -7.58
N ASP A 177 -14.18 -6.22 -8.08
CA ASP A 177 -13.84 -6.12 -9.49
C ASP A 177 -13.35 -7.50 -9.98
N PRO A 178 -14.18 -8.22 -10.76
CA PRO A 178 -13.81 -9.52 -11.32
C PRO A 178 -12.49 -9.51 -12.09
N SER A 179 -12.12 -8.39 -12.72
CA SER A 179 -10.90 -8.26 -13.53
C SER A 179 -9.60 -8.29 -12.69
N LYS A 180 -9.70 -8.05 -11.37
CA LYS A 180 -8.57 -8.11 -10.44
C LYS A 180 -8.26 -9.52 -9.94
N TYR A 181 -9.11 -10.50 -10.25
CA TYR A 181 -8.91 -11.88 -9.84
C TYR A 181 -8.15 -12.68 -10.90
N PHE A 182 -7.42 -13.70 -10.45
CA PHE A 182 -6.67 -14.59 -11.34
C PHE A 182 -7.54 -15.25 -12.43
N ASN A 183 -8.84 -15.46 -12.15
CA ASN A 183 -9.81 -15.96 -13.10
C ASN A 183 -11.07 -15.08 -13.10
N GLU A 184 -11.11 -14.14 -14.05
CA GLU A 184 -12.23 -13.20 -14.22
C GLU A 184 -13.56 -13.91 -14.50
N GLU A 185 -13.55 -14.98 -15.32
CA GLU A 185 -14.77 -15.74 -15.63
C GLU A 185 -15.34 -16.40 -14.37
N MET A 186 -14.49 -16.98 -13.53
CA MET A 186 -14.89 -17.56 -12.25
C MET A 186 -15.41 -16.50 -11.28
N ALA A 187 -14.75 -15.34 -11.21
CA ALA A 187 -15.21 -14.23 -10.37
C ALA A 187 -16.58 -13.70 -10.80
N ASN A 188 -16.82 -13.54 -12.11
CA ASN A 188 -18.12 -13.16 -12.66
C ASN A 188 -19.20 -14.21 -12.36
N LYS A 189 -18.88 -15.50 -12.48
CA LYS A 189 -19.80 -16.59 -12.11
C LYS A 189 -20.17 -16.56 -10.63
N ILE A 190 -19.20 -16.30 -9.75
CA ILE A 190 -19.45 -16.15 -8.30
C ILE A 190 -20.40 -14.99 -8.05
N LEU A 191 -20.16 -13.82 -8.64
CA LEU A 191 -21.02 -12.64 -8.47
C LEU A 191 -22.45 -12.88 -8.98
N ALA A 192 -22.60 -13.49 -10.16
CA ALA A 192 -23.90 -13.84 -10.72
C ALA A 192 -24.66 -14.83 -9.83
N LEU A 193 -23.99 -15.89 -9.37
CA LEU A 193 -24.57 -16.87 -8.45
C LEU A 193 -24.96 -16.24 -7.11
N SER A 194 -24.12 -15.40 -6.51
CA SER A 194 -24.43 -14.71 -5.26
C SER A 194 -25.66 -13.81 -5.41
N THR A 195 -25.81 -13.12 -6.54
CA THR A 195 -26.97 -12.27 -6.82
C THR A 195 -28.23 -13.13 -7.00
N GLU A 196 -28.18 -14.12 -7.89
CA GLU A 196 -29.31 -15.01 -8.19
C GLU A 196 -29.79 -15.77 -6.96
N THR A 197 -28.87 -16.35 -6.18
CA THR A 197 -29.20 -17.10 -4.97
C THR A 197 -29.80 -16.21 -3.89
N THR A 198 -29.33 -14.96 -3.76
CA THR A 198 -29.93 -14.00 -2.83
C THR A 198 -31.35 -13.68 -3.27
N THR A 199 -31.56 -13.29 -4.53
CA THR A 199 -32.89 -12.88 -5.04
C THR A 199 -33.92 -14.01 -5.06
N ASN A 200 -33.48 -15.26 -5.22
CA ASN A 200 -34.36 -16.44 -5.23
C ASN A 200 -34.50 -17.12 -3.86
N SER A 201 -33.84 -16.61 -2.82
CA SER A 201 -33.96 -17.16 -1.47
C SER A 201 -35.31 -16.82 -0.84
N SER A 202 -35.68 -17.49 0.26
CA SER A 202 -36.84 -17.09 1.06
C SER A 202 -36.51 -15.99 2.06
N GLY A 203 -35.25 -15.56 2.17
CA GLY A 203 -34.78 -14.66 3.22
C GLY A 203 -33.25 -14.66 3.33
N THR A 204 -32.69 -13.52 3.73
CA THR A 204 -31.24 -13.33 3.85
C THR A 204 -30.84 -13.22 5.32
N VAL A 205 -29.90 -14.07 5.73
CA VAL A 205 -29.30 -14.03 7.07
C VAL A 205 -27.93 -13.35 6.97
N VAL A 206 -27.75 -12.25 7.68
CA VAL A 206 -26.51 -11.46 7.67
C VAL A 206 -25.85 -11.55 9.04
N ASN A 207 -24.58 -11.95 9.05
CA ASN A 207 -23.75 -11.94 10.25
C ASN A 207 -23.35 -10.51 10.62
N THR A 208 -24.28 -9.68 11.08
CA THR A 208 -23.99 -8.32 11.55
C THR A 208 -25.00 -7.90 12.62
N PHE A 209 -24.80 -6.78 13.30
CA PHE A 209 -25.72 -6.26 14.31
C PHE A 209 -26.21 -4.86 13.95
N GLU A 210 -27.47 -4.58 14.28
CA GLU A 210 -28.19 -3.36 13.87
C GLU A 210 -27.41 -2.06 14.15
N ALA A 211 -26.74 -1.97 15.29
CA ALA A 211 -26.04 -0.76 15.73
C ALA A 211 -24.70 -0.49 15.01
N LEU A 212 -24.18 -1.44 14.23
CA LEU A 212 -22.93 -1.29 13.46
C LEU A 212 -23.17 -0.66 12.09
N GLU A 213 -24.21 -1.15 11.41
CA GLU A 213 -24.49 -0.92 9.99
C GLU A 213 -25.94 -0.44 9.78
N THR A 214 -26.44 0.43 10.67
CA THR A 214 -27.85 0.85 10.62
C THR A 214 -28.25 1.48 9.27
N PRO A 215 -27.47 2.40 8.67
CA PRO A 215 -27.79 2.94 7.36
C PRO A 215 -27.77 1.87 6.26
N GLU A 216 -26.76 1.00 6.26
CA GLU A 216 -26.56 -0.01 5.23
C GLU A 216 -27.64 -1.09 5.30
N LEU A 217 -27.98 -1.56 6.50
CA LEU A 217 -29.08 -2.50 6.73
C LEU A 217 -30.42 -1.92 6.31
N ARG A 218 -30.63 -0.60 6.47
CA ARG A 218 -31.83 0.05 5.96
C ARG A 218 -31.87 0.01 4.43
N SER A 219 -30.78 0.43 3.77
CA SER A 219 -30.69 0.41 2.31
C SER A 219 -30.90 -1.01 1.75
N VAL A 220 -30.26 -2.02 2.34
CA VAL A 220 -30.42 -3.43 1.95
C VAL A 220 -31.86 -3.91 2.16
N ARG A 221 -32.53 -3.50 3.23
CA ARG A 221 -33.95 -3.82 3.47
C ARG A 221 -34.88 -3.07 2.52
N ASP A 222 -34.55 -1.85 2.12
CA ASP A 222 -35.37 -1.10 1.17
C ASP A 222 -35.26 -1.71 -0.25
N GLU A 223 -34.07 -2.20 -0.62
CA GLU A 223 -33.80 -2.85 -1.91
C GLU A 223 -34.36 -4.28 -1.97
N LEU A 224 -34.08 -5.11 -0.95
CA LEU A 224 -34.47 -6.52 -0.93
C LEU A 224 -35.83 -6.78 -0.29
N GLY A 225 -36.30 -5.90 0.61
CA GLY A 225 -37.47 -6.15 1.48
C GLY A 225 -38.80 -6.24 0.74
N ALA A 226 -38.86 -5.77 -0.51
CA ALA A 226 -39.99 -6.01 -1.39
C ALA A 226 -40.10 -7.48 -1.84
N THR A 227 -39.01 -8.24 -1.78
CA THR A 227 -38.91 -9.62 -2.25
C THR A 227 -38.66 -10.60 -1.11
N ILE A 228 -37.72 -10.28 -0.20
CA ILE A 228 -37.27 -11.17 0.87
C ILE A 228 -36.95 -10.41 2.16
N PRO A 229 -37.20 -10.99 3.34
CA PRO A 229 -36.78 -10.40 4.60
C PRO A 229 -35.27 -10.52 4.83
N VAL A 230 -34.69 -9.55 5.54
CA VAL A 230 -33.25 -9.50 5.87
C VAL A 230 -33.06 -9.49 7.39
N PHE A 231 -32.33 -10.48 7.90
CA PHE A 231 -32.15 -10.73 9.33
C PHE A 231 -30.68 -10.52 9.73
N ALA A 232 -30.41 -9.42 10.44
CA ALA A 232 -29.11 -9.14 11.04
C ALA A 232 -29.00 -9.85 12.40
N ILE A 233 -28.42 -11.05 12.43
CA ILE A 233 -28.38 -11.93 13.61
C ILE A 233 -26.98 -12.07 14.23
N GLY A 234 -26.11 -11.11 13.97
CA GLY A 234 -24.72 -11.13 14.43
C GLY A 234 -24.50 -10.57 15.84
N PRO A 235 -23.27 -10.75 16.37
CA PRO A 235 -22.21 -11.56 15.77
C PRO A 235 -22.43 -13.07 16.02
N LEU A 236 -22.37 -13.88 14.96
CA LEU A 236 -22.69 -15.32 15.02
C LEU A 236 -21.78 -16.11 15.97
N HIS A 237 -20.50 -15.71 16.10
CA HIS A 237 -19.54 -16.40 16.97
C HIS A 237 -19.91 -16.34 18.47
N LYS A 238 -20.86 -15.48 18.87
CA LYS A 238 -21.39 -15.43 20.25
C LYS A 238 -22.68 -16.21 20.44
N LEU A 239 -23.31 -16.65 19.35
CA LEU A 239 -24.55 -17.44 19.38
C LEU A 239 -24.29 -18.94 19.35
N THR A 240 -23.06 -19.36 19.03
CA THR A 240 -22.69 -20.77 18.98
C THR A 240 -22.24 -21.27 20.35
N SER A 241 -22.95 -22.27 20.89
CA SER A 241 -22.62 -22.92 22.16
C SER A 241 -21.34 -23.77 22.13
N ASN A 242 -20.86 -24.12 20.93
CA ASN A 242 -19.73 -25.04 20.73
C ASN A 242 -18.42 -24.26 20.61
N GLY A 243 -17.83 -23.87 21.75
CA GLY A 243 -16.59 -23.09 21.82
C GLY A 243 -15.38 -23.70 21.09
N ASP A 244 -15.38 -25.01 20.80
CA ASP A 244 -14.14 -25.71 20.36
C ASP A 244 -14.17 -26.29 18.93
N ARG A 245 -15.32 -26.36 18.23
CA ARG A 245 -15.42 -27.13 16.96
C ARG A 245 -15.44 -26.33 15.65
N SER A 246 -15.33 -25.00 15.71
CA SER A 246 -15.41 -24.17 14.50
C SER A 246 -14.04 -23.81 13.90
N SER A 247 -12.92 -24.25 14.51
CA SER A 247 -11.60 -23.90 13.98
C SER A 247 -11.29 -24.69 12.70
N LEU A 248 -10.74 -23.99 11.70
CA LEU A 248 -10.29 -24.60 10.45
C LEU A 248 -8.98 -25.40 10.61
N LEU A 249 -8.20 -25.11 11.66
CA LEU A 249 -6.87 -25.66 11.94
C LEU A 249 -6.70 -25.94 13.44
N ASP A 250 -5.73 -26.79 13.78
CA ASP A 250 -5.37 -27.12 15.17
C ASP A 250 -4.83 -25.87 15.88
N GLN A 251 -5.46 -25.50 16.99
CA GLN A 251 -5.12 -24.27 17.73
C GLN A 251 -3.97 -24.51 18.71
N ASP A 252 -2.92 -23.70 18.63
CA ASP A 252 -1.83 -23.68 19.59
C ASP A 252 -2.18 -22.76 20.78
N ARG A 253 -2.64 -23.37 21.87
CA ARG A 253 -2.98 -22.63 23.10
C ARG A 253 -1.77 -22.17 23.91
N SER A 254 -0.53 -22.55 23.54
CA SER A 254 0.68 -22.06 24.22
C SER A 254 0.88 -20.54 24.05
N CYS A 255 0.17 -19.92 23.09
CA CYS A 255 0.15 -18.46 23.00
C CYS A 255 -0.64 -17.81 24.15
N ILE A 256 -1.63 -18.48 24.74
CA ILE A 256 -2.39 -17.93 25.88
C ILE A 256 -1.49 -17.84 27.11
N GLU A 257 -0.78 -18.92 27.44
CA GLU A 257 0.21 -18.92 28.53
C GLU A 257 1.30 -17.85 28.34
N TRP A 258 1.69 -17.59 27.08
CA TRP A 258 2.61 -16.50 26.77
C TRP A 258 1.98 -15.12 26.98
N LEU A 259 0.72 -14.93 26.61
CA LEU A 259 -0.02 -13.67 26.81
C LEU A 259 -0.23 -13.36 28.30
N ASP A 260 -0.41 -14.38 29.15
CA ASP A 260 -0.52 -14.23 30.61
C ASP A 260 0.72 -13.56 31.24
N THR A 261 1.87 -13.57 30.55
CA THR A 261 3.12 -12.95 31.01
C THR A 261 3.29 -11.48 30.58
N LYS A 262 2.31 -10.91 29.87
CA LYS A 262 2.43 -9.58 29.25
C LYS A 262 1.53 -8.56 29.93
N GLU A 263 1.96 -7.30 29.88
CA GLU A 263 1.19 -6.18 30.44
C GLU A 263 -0.14 -6.00 29.68
N PRO A 264 -1.22 -5.56 30.35
CA PRO A 264 -2.50 -5.26 29.71
C PRO A 264 -2.36 -4.30 28.53
N GLY A 265 -3.03 -4.60 27.41
CA GLY A 265 -3.01 -3.78 26.20
C GLY A 265 -1.63 -3.60 25.55
N SER A 266 -0.62 -4.39 25.91
CA SER A 266 0.74 -4.21 25.40
C SER A 266 1.00 -4.93 24.07
N VAL A 267 0.28 -6.03 23.80
CA VAL A 267 0.53 -6.96 22.70
C VAL A 267 -0.24 -6.59 21.44
N LEU A 268 0.45 -6.60 20.30
CA LEU A 268 -0.17 -6.62 18.98
C LEU A 268 -0.42 -8.07 18.55
N TYR A 269 -1.68 -8.44 18.28
CA TYR A 269 -1.99 -9.71 17.62
C TYR A 269 -1.93 -9.53 16.10
N VAL A 270 -1.30 -10.45 15.37
CA VAL A 270 -1.10 -10.36 13.92
C VAL A 270 -1.58 -11.65 13.27
N SER A 271 -2.63 -11.56 12.45
CA SER A 271 -3.17 -12.70 11.71
C SER A 271 -3.84 -12.26 10.41
N PHE A 272 -3.41 -12.86 9.30
CA PHE A 272 -3.98 -12.61 7.97
C PHE A 272 -5.00 -13.69 7.54
N GLY A 273 -5.59 -14.41 8.50
CA GLY A 273 -6.64 -15.40 8.24
C GLY A 273 -6.11 -16.69 7.60
N SER A 274 -7.01 -17.48 7.01
CA SER A 274 -6.72 -18.81 6.46
C SER A 274 -6.50 -18.82 4.94
N VAL A 275 -6.90 -17.75 4.23
CA VAL A 275 -6.93 -17.68 2.76
C VAL A 275 -5.92 -16.70 2.14
N VAL A 276 -5.42 -15.72 2.89
CA VAL A 276 -4.46 -14.73 2.37
C VAL A 276 -3.08 -15.35 2.21
N MET A 277 -2.47 -15.14 1.04
CA MET A 277 -1.07 -15.44 0.78
C MET A 277 -0.29 -14.15 0.55
N VAL A 278 0.99 -14.13 0.94
CA VAL A 278 1.91 -13.00 0.75
C VAL A 278 3.16 -13.44 0.00
N SER A 279 3.84 -12.49 -0.64
CA SER A 279 5.16 -12.75 -1.22
C SER A 279 6.23 -12.93 -0.13
N GLN A 280 7.36 -13.56 -0.47
CA GLN A 280 8.50 -13.67 0.45
C GLN A 280 9.05 -12.30 0.85
N ASP A 281 9.06 -11.34 -0.07
CA ASP A 281 9.50 -9.97 0.20
C ASP A 281 8.58 -9.28 1.22
N GLU A 282 7.25 -9.36 1.04
CA GLU A 282 6.30 -8.83 2.00
C GLU A 282 6.42 -9.52 3.37
N PHE A 283 6.62 -10.83 3.40
CA PHE A 283 6.84 -11.57 4.65
C PHE A 283 8.08 -11.05 5.41
N ASN A 284 9.18 -10.79 4.69
CA ASN A 284 10.40 -10.23 5.26
C ASN A 284 10.19 -8.79 5.77
N GLU A 285 9.45 -7.95 5.04
CA GLU A 285 9.13 -6.59 5.48
C GLU A 285 8.19 -6.58 6.69
N VAL A 286 7.23 -7.51 6.78
CA VAL A 286 6.37 -7.71 7.96
C VAL A 286 7.19 -8.11 9.17
N ALA A 287 8.07 -9.10 9.02
CA ALA A 287 8.94 -9.54 10.11
C ALA A 287 9.79 -8.36 10.65
N TRP A 288 10.49 -7.64 9.78
CA TRP A 288 11.32 -6.51 10.22
C TRP A 288 10.51 -5.32 10.74
N GLY A 289 9.34 -5.03 10.17
CA GLY A 289 8.45 -3.97 10.67
C GLY A 289 7.93 -4.28 12.08
N LEU A 290 7.54 -5.53 12.33
CA LEU A 290 7.16 -5.99 13.68
C LEU A 290 8.34 -5.88 14.65
N ALA A 291 9.52 -6.35 14.26
CA ALA A 291 10.72 -6.29 15.09
C ALA A 291 11.08 -4.85 15.48
N ASN A 292 11.09 -3.93 14.51
CA ASN A 292 11.47 -2.53 14.67
C ASN A 292 10.46 -1.72 15.48
N SER A 293 9.17 -2.11 15.48
CA SER A 293 8.15 -1.46 16.30
C SER A 293 8.44 -1.46 17.80
N GLY A 294 9.31 -2.38 18.27
CA GLY A 294 9.62 -2.53 19.70
C GLY A 294 8.49 -3.13 20.55
N ARG A 295 7.27 -3.23 20.01
CA ARG A 295 6.10 -3.77 20.71
C ARG A 295 6.18 -5.29 20.91
N PRO A 296 5.62 -5.85 21.99
CA PRO A 296 5.34 -7.27 22.06
C PRO A 296 4.29 -7.66 21.00
N PHE A 297 4.46 -8.81 20.35
CA PHE A 297 3.50 -9.27 19.35
C PHE A 297 3.34 -10.79 19.30
N LEU A 298 2.10 -11.22 19.05
CA LEU A 298 1.73 -12.61 18.75
C LEU A 298 1.45 -12.71 17.25
N TRP A 299 2.23 -13.51 16.53
CA TRP A 299 2.12 -13.63 15.07
C TRP A 299 1.71 -15.03 14.63
N VAL A 300 0.61 -15.09 13.88
CA VAL A 300 0.13 -16.32 13.22
C VAL A 300 0.82 -16.49 11.87
N VAL A 301 1.70 -17.49 11.79
CA VAL A 301 2.45 -17.86 10.58
C VAL A 301 2.10 -19.29 10.21
N ARG A 302 0.95 -19.45 9.54
CA ARG A 302 0.45 -20.76 9.11
C ARG A 302 1.22 -21.30 7.90
N PRO A 303 1.35 -22.63 7.74
CA PRO A 303 1.79 -23.23 6.48
C PRO A 303 0.97 -22.73 5.29
N GLY A 304 1.64 -22.38 4.20
CA GLY A 304 1.00 -21.81 3.00
C GLY A 304 0.69 -20.31 3.06
N LEU A 305 1.12 -19.58 4.10
CA LEU A 305 1.04 -18.12 4.13
C LEU A 305 1.91 -17.47 3.05
N VAL A 306 3.09 -18.03 2.76
CA VAL A 306 4.03 -17.47 1.77
C VAL A 306 3.89 -18.21 0.45
N ILE A 307 3.69 -17.47 -0.65
CA ILE A 307 3.54 -18.02 -1.99
C ILE A 307 4.77 -18.87 -2.34
N GLY A 308 4.54 -20.11 -2.79
CA GLY A 308 5.59 -21.04 -3.17
C GLY A 308 6.22 -21.81 -2.00
N VAL A 309 5.82 -21.54 -0.75
CA VAL A 309 6.31 -22.26 0.43
C VAL A 309 5.20 -23.18 0.96
N SER A 310 5.39 -24.49 0.83
CA SER A 310 4.40 -25.49 1.28
C SER A 310 4.43 -25.74 2.80
N GLY A 311 5.57 -25.46 3.45
CA GLY A 311 5.75 -25.62 4.89
C GLY A 311 5.66 -24.31 5.66
N LYS A 312 6.27 -24.29 6.85
CA LYS A 312 6.48 -23.06 7.62
C LYS A 312 7.54 -22.21 6.91
N PRO A 313 7.28 -20.93 6.59
CA PRO A 313 8.27 -20.06 6.00
C PRO A 313 9.44 -19.82 6.96
N GLU A 314 10.64 -19.75 6.40
CA GLU A 314 11.85 -19.40 7.15
C GLU A 314 11.79 -17.92 7.54
N LEU A 315 12.05 -17.65 8.82
CA LEU A 315 12.17 -16.27 9.32
C LEU A 315 13.47 -15.64 8.80
N PRO A 316 13.51 -14.32 8.56
CA PRO A 316 14.73 -13.64 8.14
C PRO A 316 15.88 -13.87 9.12
N GLU A 317 17.11 -13.96 8.61
CA GLU A 317 18.31 -14.05 9.44
C GLU A 317 18.39 -12.87 10.43
N GLY A 318 18.69 -13.15 11.70
CA GLY A 318 18.76 -12.14 12.77
C GLY A 318 17.41 -11.73 13.37
N PHE A 319 16.28 -12.21 12.82
CA PHE A 319 14.95 -11.86 13.33
C PHE A 319 14.74 -12.37 14.76
N VAL A 320 15.12 -13.62 15.05
CA VAL A 320 14.90 -14.25 16.36
C VAL A 320 15.64 -13.49 17.46
N GLU A 321 16.89 -13.11 17.20
CA GLU A 321 17.73 -12.31 18.09
C GLU A 321 17.14 -10.90 18.27
N ALA A 322 16.62 -10.29 17.20
CA ALA A 322 16.04 -8.95 17.27
C ALA A 322 14.77 -8.87 18.14
N VAL A 323 14.01 -9.97 18.25
CA VAL A 323 12.69 -10.00 18.93
C VAL A 323 12.65 -10.83 20.22
N GLU A 324 13.82 -11.25 20.71
CA GLU A 324 13.95 -12.11 21.90
C GLU A 324 13.10 -11.58 23.07
N GLY A 325 12.29 -12.46 23.67
CA GLY A 325 11.39 -12.15 24.80
C GLY A 325 10.12 -11.34 24.46
N ARG A 326 10.02 -10.77 23.26
CA ARG A 326 8.91 -9.89 22.85
C ARG A 326 7.94 -10.53 21.85
N CYS A 327 8.31 -11.64 21.22
CA CYS A 327 7.50 -12.30 20.21
C CYS A 327 7.04 -13.71 20.64
N LYS A 328 5.86 -14.11 20.17
CA LYS A 328 5.45 -15.51 20.04
C LYS A 328 4.94 -15.75 18.62
N VAL A 329 5.49 -16.74 17.93
CA VAL A 329 5.03 -17.17 16.60
C VAL A 329 4.33 -18.52 16.75
N VAL A 330 3.11 -18.63 16.25
CA VAL A 330 2.31 -19.87 16.24
C VAL A 330 1.76 -20.14 14.84
N ASP A 331 1.47 -21.39 14.53
CA ASP A 331 0.93 -21.75 13.21
C ASP A 331 -0.56 -21.38 13.12
N TRP A 332 -1.31 -21.52 14.22
CA TRP A 332 -2.70 -21.09 14.34
C TRP A 332 -3.06 -20.82 15.80
N ALA A 333 -3.82 -19.74 16.04
CA ALA A 333 -4.16 -19.30 17.39
C ALA A 333 -5.66 -19.54 17.70
N PRO A 334 -6.02 -19.76 18.98
CA PRO A 334 -7.41 -19.67 19.45
C PRO A 334 -7.87 -18.20 19.44
N GLN A 335 -8.15 -17.65 18.25
CA GLN A 335 -8.30 -16.22 18.01
C GLN A 335 -9.34 -15.53 18.91
N THR A 336 -10.47 -16.19 19.18
CA THR A 336 -11.50 -15.66 20.09
C THR A 336 -10.97 -15.48 21.51
N GLU A 337 -10.18 -16.43 22.03
CA GLU A 337 -9.52 -16.31 23.33
C GLU A 337 -8.42 -15.25 23.31
N VAL A 338 -7.64 -15.18 22.22
CA VAL A 338 -6.57 -14.19 22.06
C VAL A 338 -7.14 -12.78 22.06
N LEU A 339 -8.18 -12.49 21.27
CA LEU A 339 -8.79 -11.16 21.20
C LEU A 339 -9.47 -10.77 22.51
N ALA A 340 -10.00 -11.74 23.27
CA ALA A 340 -10.57 -11.50 24.60
C ALA A 340 -9.51 -11.32 25.70
N HIS A 341 -8.25 -11.61 25.41
CA HIS A 341 -7.19 -11.58 26.40
C HIS A 341 -6.76 -10.13 26.73
N HIS A 342 -6.68 -9.82 28.03
CA HIS A 342 -6.41 -8.47 28.54
C HIS A 342 -5.08 -7.85 28.04
N ALA A 343 -4.07 -8.69 27.74
CA ALA A 343 -2.79 -8.26 27.19
C ALA A 343 -2.86 -7.73 25.74
N VAL A 344 -3.90 -8.07 24.97
CA VAL A 344 -4.02 -7.64 23.56
C VAL A 344 -4.51 -6.20 23.48
N GLY A 345 -3.68 -5.34 22.90
CA GLY A 345 -3.96 -3.91 22.71
C GLY A 345 -4.34 -3.52 21.29
N GLY A 346 -4.02 -4.37 20.31
CA GLY A 346 -4.34 -4.12 18.90
C GLY A 346 -4.32 -5.39 18.07
N PHE A 347 -4.98 -5.34 16.91
CA PHE A 347 -5.08 -6.46 15.99
C PHE A 347 -4.71 -6.05 14.56
N TRP A 348 -3.59 -6.54 14.05
CA TRP A 348 -3.25 -6.39 12.65
C TRP A 348 -3.84 -7.55 11.84
N THR A 349 -4.82 -7.20 11.02
CA THR A 349 -5.66 -8.15 10.28
C THR A 349 -5.76 -7.77 8.82
N HIS A 350 -6.11 -8.75 8.00
CA HIS A 350 -6.58 -8.55 6.63
C HIS A 350 -8.01 -8.01 6.55
N ASN A 351 -8.71 -7.81 7.67
CA ASN A 351 -10.11 -7.37 7.75
C ASN A 351 -11.11 -8.31 7.08
N GLY A 352 -10.89 -9.62 7.14
CA GLY A 352 -11.98 -10.57 6.90
C GLY A 352 -13.14 -10.28 7.87
N TRP A 353 -14.38 -10.36 7.38
CA TRP A 353 -15.56 -9.90 8.12
C TRP A 353 -15.71 -10.51 9.53
N ASN A 354 -15.57 -11.82 9.66
CA ASN A 354 -15.74 -12.52 10.94
C ASN A 354 -14.74 -12.05 12.01
N SER A 355 -13.46 -11.99 11.65
CA SER A 355 -12.41 -11.55 12.58
C SER A 355 -12.54 -10.07 12.94
N THR A 356 -13.10 -9.26 12.03
CA THR A 356 -13.43 -7.86 12.31
C THR A 356 -14.52 -7.75 13.38
N LEU A 357 -15.59 -8.57 13.29
CA LEU A 357 -16.63 -8.62 14.31
C LEU A 357 -16.12 -9.14 15.66
N GLU A 358 -15.23 -10.13 15.66
CA GLU A 358 -14.56 -10.62 16.88
C GLU A 358 -13.76 -9.49 17.55
N SER A 359 -13.00 -8.72 16.77
CA SER A 359 -12.23 -7.58 17.26
C SER A 359 -13.12 -6.48 17.83
N ILE A 360 -14.22 -6.15 17.13
CA ILE A 360 -15.22 -5.16 17.59
C ILE A 360 -15.88 -5.62 18.88
N TYR A 361 -16.26 -6.91 18.95
CA TYR A 361 -16.86 -7.48 20.16
C TYR A 361 -15.93 -7.36 21.36
N GLU A 362 -14.61 -7.56 21.15
CA GLU A 362 -13.64 -7.43 22.23
C GLU A 362 -13.12 -6.01 22.46
N GLY A 363 -13.50 -5.05 21.61
CA GLY A 363 -13.07 -3.65 21.72
C GLY A 363 -11.60 -3.46 21.34
N VAL A 364 -11.04 -4.35 20.51
CA VAL A 364 -9.64 -4.29 20.08
C VAL A 364 -9.55 -3.46 18.79
N PRO A 365 -8.77 -2.36 18.78
CA PRO A 365 -8.58 -1.55 17.58
C PRO A 365 -7.67 -2.26 16.57
N MET A 366 -7.78 -1.89 15.30
CA MET A 366 -7.19 -2.68 14.20
C MET A 366 -6.15 -1.91 13.38
N LEU A 367 -5.12 -2.62 12.95
CA LEU A 367 -4.41 -2.30 11.72
C LEU A 367 -4.99 -3.14 10.59
N SER A 368 -5.20 -2.50 9.46
CA SER A 368 -5.95 -3.05 8.34
C SER A 368 -5.02 -3.25 7.14
N ARG A 369 -4.86 -4.50 6.69
CA ARG A 369 -4.12 -4.88 5.47
C ARG A 369 -5.02 -5.71 4.55
N PRO A 370 -6.04 -5.09 3.94
CA PRO A 370 -6.95 -5.80 3.05
C PRO A 370 -6.24 -6.24 1.76
N ILE A 371 -6.59 -7.42 1.26
CA ILE A 371 -5.98 -8.00 0.05
C ILE A 371 -7.02 -8.12 -1.07
N PHE A 372 -8.19 -8.69 -0.80
CA PHE A 372 -9.23 -8.89 -1.82
C PHE A 372 -10.64 -9.00 -1.23
N GLY A 373 -11.65 -8.89 -2.09
CA GLY A 373 -13.05 -9.16 -1.72
C GLY A 373 -13.59 -8.19 -0.66
N ASP A 374 -14.33 -8.75 0.30
CA ASP A 374 -14.96 -8.04 1.42
C ASP A 374 -13.97 -7.27 2.29
N GLN A 375 -12.70 -7.68 2.30
CA GLN A 375 -11.64 -7.07 3.10
C GLN A 375 -11.46 -5.59 2.78
N LEU A 376 -11.53 -5.22 1.49
CA LEU A 376 -11.30 -3.84 1.03
C LEU A 376 -12.37 -2.90 1.57
N VAL A 377 -13.64 -3.30 1.43
CA VAL A 377 -14.81 -2.62 2.01
C VAL A 377 -14.69 -2.56 3.53
N THR A 378 -14.42 -3.69 4.18
CA THR A 378 -14.36 -3.78 5.64
C THR A 378 -13.27 -2.87 6.21
N ALA A 379 -12.07 -2.86 5.61
CA ALA A 379 -10.97 -1.99 6.01
C ALA A 379 -11.33 -0.50 5.85
N ARG A 380 -12.08 -0.13 4.81
CA ARG A 380 -12.58 1.24 4.62
C ARG A 380 -13.54 1.63 5.74
N TYR A 381 -14.48 0.77 6.11
CA TYR A 381 -15.40 1.02 7.23
C TYR A 381 -14.66 1.13 8.57
N VAL A 382 -13.68 0.26 8.82
CA VAL A 382 -12.82 0.32 10.02
C VAL A 382 -12.13 1.68 10.15
N GLN A 383 -11.61 2.23 9.04
CA GLN A 383 -10.88 3.50 9.05
C GLN A 383 -11.80 4.72 9.04
N GLU A 384 -12.78 4.78 8.13
CA GLU A 384 -13.53 6.01 7.82
C GLU A 384 -14.86 6.11 8.57
N THR A 385 -15.62 5.00 8.68
CA THR A 385 -16.96 5.01 9.28
C THR A 385 -16.90 4.82 10.79
N TRP A 386 -16.25 3.75 11.23
CA TRP A 386 -16.17 3.37 12.64
C TRP A 386 -15.01 4.03 13.35
N GLN A 387 -13.94 4.36 12.60
CA GLN A 387 -12.73 5.02 13.09
C GLN A 387 -12.10 4.25 14.26
N ILE A 388 -12.02 2.92 14.12
CA ILE A 388 -11.47 1.99 15.12
C ILE A 388 -10.14 1.37 14.68
N GLY A 389 -9.51 1.93 13.65
CA GLY A 389 -8.27 1.40 13.12
C GLY A 389 -7.71 2.21 11.95
N PHE A 390 -6.55 1.78 11.47
CA PHE A 390 -5.82 2.43 10.37
C PHE A 390 -5.48 1.42 9.28
N ARG A 391 -5.51 1.86 8.01
CA ARG A 391 -5.09 1.04 6.86
C ARG A 391 -3.60 1.20 6.59
N VAL A 392 -2.91 0.08 6.40
CA VAL A 392 -1.53 0.04 5.91
C VAL A 392 -1.56 0.00 4.38
N GLU A 393 -1.44 1.17 3.76
CA GLU A 393 -1.61 1.37 2.32
C GLU A 393 -0.35 1.03 1.51
N GLY A 394 -0.56 0.62 0.25
CA GLY A 394 0.50 0.42 -0.74
C GLY A 394 1.43 -0.77 -0.47
N LYS A 395 2.63 -0.70 -1.05
CA LYS A 395 3.69 -1.71 -0.85
C LYS A 395 4.09 -1.75 0.63
N LEU A 396 4.19 -2.96 1.18
CA LEU A 396 4.72 -3.17 2.54
C LEU A 396 6.20 -2.85 2.54
N GLU A 397 6.56 -1.91 3.40
CA GLU A 397 7.93 -1.55 3.73
C GLU A 397 8.00 -1.53 5.26
N ARG A 398 9.06 -2.10 5.83
CA ARG A 398 9.25 -2.25 7.28
C ARG A 398 9.06 -0.96 8.06
N TRP A 399 9.46 0.18 7.48
CA TRP A 399 9.31 1.50 8.12
C TRP A 399 7.86 1.96 8.19
N LYS A 400 7.05 1.71 7.14
CA LYS A 400 5.60 2.01 7.14
C LYS A 400 4.86 1.15 8.14
N ILE A 401 5.27 -0.12 8.24
CA ILE A 401 4.70 -1.08 9.18
C ILE A 401 5.01 -0.65 10.62
N GLU A 402 6.28 -0.32 10.89
CA GLU A 402 6.70 0.22 12.19
C GLU A 402 5.88 1.45 12.58
N GLU A 403 5.77 2.43 11.68
CA GLU A 403 5.02 3.66 11.90
C GLU A 403 3.54 3.38 12.19
N ALA A 404 2.89 2.51 11.40
CA ALA A 404 1.50 2.13 11.60
C ALA A 404 1.28 1.43 12.95
N ILE A 405 2.19 0.53 13.35
CA ILE A 405 2.10 -0.16 14.65
C ILE A 405 2.24 0.84 15.80
N ARG A 406 3.23 1.76 15.72
CA ARG A 406 3.40 2.80 16.74
C ARG A 406 2.16 3.70 16.81
N ARG A 407 1.62 4.12 15.67
CA ARG A 407 0.39 4.93 15.60
C ARG A 407 -0.83 4.26 16.24
N LEU A 408 -0.98 2.94 16.08
CA LEU A 408 -2.07 2.19 16.72
C LEU A 408 -1.84 2.00 18.23
N MET A 409 -0.61 1.65 18.61
CA MET A 409 -0.29 1.17 19.96
C MET A 409 0.20 2.27 20.91
N GLU A 410 0.48 3.46 20.40
CA GLU A 410 1.11 4.58 21.10
C GLU A 410 0.42 5.92 20.75
N GLY A 411 0.56 6.90 21.63
CA GLY A 411 0.08 8.26 21.38
C GLY A 411 -1.43 8.45 21.47
N GLU A 412 -1.87 9.66 21.12
CA GLU A 412 -3.26 10.09 21.24
C GLU A 412 -4.18 9.43 20.20
N GLU A 413 -3.75 9.33 18.94
CA GLU A 413 -4.54 8.69 17.89
C GLU A 413 -4.88 7.22 18.22
N GLY A 414 -3.90 6.46 18.72
CA GLY A 414 -4.10 5.08 19.19
C GLY A 414 -5.11 4.98 20.35
N ALA A 415 -5.05 5.92 21.29
CA ALA A 415 -6.00 5.99 22.41
C ALA A 415 -7.43 6.34 21.96
N GLU A 416 -7.58 7.24 20.98
CA GLU A 416 -8.88 7.62 20.42
C GLU A 416 -9.54 6.45 19.67
N VAL A 417 -8.80 5.73 18.82
CA VAL A 417 -9.36 4.56 18.11
C VAL A 417 -9.71 3.43 19.08
N LYS A 418 -8.93 3.26 20.15
CA LYS A 418 -9.24 2.31 21.24
C LYS A 418 -10.54 2.68 21.95
N GLN A 419 -10.73 3.96 22.30
CA GLN A 419 -11.97 4.43 22.92
C GLN A 419 -13.19 4.14 22.05
N ARG A 420 -13.10 4.39 20.74
CA ARG A 420 -14.19 4.11 19.79
C ARG A 420 -14.49 2.62 19.67
N ALA A 421 -13.45 1.77 19.66
CA ALA A 421 -13.62 0.32 19.69
C ALA A 421 -14.37 -0.14 20.96
N ASP A 422 -14.05 0.44 22.12
CA ASP A 422 -14.75 0.17 23.38
C ASP A 422 -16.21 0.68 23.38
N GLU A 423 -16.51 1.76 22.65
CA GLU A 423 -17.88 2.24 22.45
C GLU A 423 -18.70 1.29 21.58
N LEU A 424 -18.13 0.75 20.50
CA LEU A 424 -18.77 -0.29 19.70
C LEU A 424 -18.97 -1.59 20.49
N LYS A 425 -17.98 -1.98 21.31
CA LYS A 425 -18.12 -3.10 22.27
C LYS A 425 -19.33 -2.92 23.19
N LYS A 426 -19.60 -1.70 23.66
CA LYS A 426 -20.80 -1.43 24.48
C LYS A 426 -22.09 -1.58 23.66
N LYS A 427 -22.11 -1.10 22.42
CA LYS A 427 -23.29 -1.20 21.53
C LYS A 427 -23.64 -2.66 21.21
N ILE A 428 -22.64 -3.47 20.84
CA ILE A 428 -22.86 -4.89 20.52
C ILE A 428 -23.36 -5.68 21.74
N LEU A 429 -22.85 -5.37 22.94
CA LEU A 429 -23.36 -5.95 24.19
C LEU A 429 -24.81 -5.56 24.48
N ILE A 430 -25.24 -4.34 24.11
CA ILE A 430 -26.65 -3.94 24.22
C ILE A 430 -27.52 -4.72 23.23
N CYS A 431 -27.07 -4.89 21.99
CA CYS A 431 -27.79 -5.68 20.96
C CYS A 431 -27.99 -7.15 21.36
N LEU A 432 -27.04 -7.72 22.09
CA LEU A 432 -27.04 -9.12 22.55
C LEU A 432 -27.79 -9.36 23.88
N LYS A 433 -28.23 -8.31 24.59
CA LYS A 433 -29.06 -8.51 25.79
C LYS A 433 -30.39 -9.19 25.46
N ASN A 434 -31.00 -9.83 26.45
CA ASN A 434 -32.36 -10.35 26.32
C ASN A 434 -33.31 -9.24 25.85
N GLY A 435 -34.06 -9.52 24.77
CA GLY A 435 -34.94 -8.54 24.13
C GLY A 435 -34.21 -7.47 23.29
N GLY A 436 -32.89 -7.56 23.14
CA GLY A 436 -32.09 -6.73 22.25
C GLY A 436 -32.33 -7.05 20.76
N SER A 437 -31.77 -6.23 19.88
CA SER A 437 -32.03 -6.33 18.43
C SER A 437 -31.61 -7.66 17.83
N THR A 438 -30.52 -8.29 18.32
CA THR A 438 -30.07 -9.59 17.81
C THR A 438 -31.09 -10.69 18.13
N GLN A 439 -31.60 -10.74 19.37
CA GLN A 439 -32.65 -11.71 19.74
C GLN A 439 -33.93 -11.49 18.94
N GLN A 440 -34.35 -10.23 18.79
CA GLN A 440 -35.54 -9.91 17.98
C GLN A 440 -35.38 -10.33 16.51
N ALA A 441 -34.18 -10.21 15.94
CA ALA A 441 -33.91 -10.65 14.57
C ALA A 441 -33.94 -12.19 14.46
N ILE A 442 -33.44 -12.91 15.48
CA ILE A 442 -33.52 -14.37 15.56
C ILE A 442 -34.97 -14.83 15.69
N ASP A 443 -35.76 -14.23 16.58
CA ASP A 443 -37.17 -14.58 16.77
C ASP A 443 -37.95 -14.40 15.46
N LYS A 444 -37.76 -13.27 14.77
CA LYS A 444 -38.35 -13.02 13.45
C LYS A 444 -37.90 -14.01 12.39
N LEU A 445 -36.62 -14.42 12.42
CA LEU A 445 -36.10 -15.44 11.51
C LEU A 445 -36.78 -16.79 11.77
N VAL A 446 -36.91 -17.20 13.02
CA VAL A 446 -37.58 -18.46 13.41
C VAL A 446 -39.05 -18.43 12.99
N ASP A 447 -39.77 -17.36 13.30
CA ASP A 447 -41.18 -17.20 12.90
C ASP A 447 -41.34 -17.27 11.38
N HIS A 448 -40.44 -16.61 10.65
CA HIS A 448 -40.42 -16.66 9.18
C HIS A 448 -40.16 -18.08 8.67
N MET A 449 -39.15 -18.78 9.20
CA MET A 449 -38.85 -20.16 8.82
C MET A 449 -40.00 -21.13 9.11
N LEU A 450 -40.76 -20.91 10.19
CA LEU A 450 -41.94 -21.71 10.53
C LEU A 450 -43.17 -21.40 9.66
N SER A 451 -43.13 -20.29 8.90
CA SER A 451 -44.21 -19.86 8.01
C SER A 451 -44.05 -20.32 6.56
N LEU A 452 -42.86 -20.81 6.19
CA LEU A 452 -42.54 -21.41 4.88
C LEU A 452 -43.05 -22.85 4.81
#